data_AF-A0A962L7I9-F1
#
_entry.id   AF-A0A962L7I9-F1
#
_cell.length_a   1.000
_cell.length_b   1.000
_cell.length_c   1.000
_cell.angle_alpha   90.00
_cell.angle_beta   90.00
_cell.angle_gamma   90.00
#
_symmetry.space_group_name_H-M   'P 1'
#
loop_
_entity.id
_entity.type
_entity.pdbx_description
1 polymer ?
#
loop_
_entity_poly.entity_id
_entity_poly.type
_entity_poly.pdbx_seq_one_letter_code
_entity_poly.pdbx_strand_id
1 'polypeptide(L)'
;MRTRRLAIASLLALALPASAHDFVCRNGSAERMISVEHEIEGQDLPCVVKYDKKDTGDVLFPWNAANTPGFCEEKAEYLADRLGKFGWTCERTDAEPQNESY
;
A
#
# COMPACT_ATOMS: atom_id res chain seq x y z
N MET A 1 -15.68 -39.12 40.74
CA MET A 1 -14.96 -38.77 39.48
C MET A 1 -15.19 -37.28 39.20
N ARG A 2 -14.13 -36.45 39.21
CA ARG A 2 -14.19 -35.02 38.87
C ARG A 2 -13.58 -34.83 37.47
N THR A 3 -14.42 -34.71 36.45
CA THR A 3 -13.97 -34.42 35.09
C THR A 3 -13.70 -32.91 34.95
N ARG A 4 -12.42 -32.53 34.95
CA ARG A 4 -11.98 -31.17 34.60
C ARG A 4 -12.11 -31.01 33.09
N ARG A 5 -13.05 -30.18 32.63
CA ARG A 5 -13.10 -29.74 31.23
C ARG A 5 -12.04 -28.68 31.03
N LEU A 6 -11.00 -28.98 30.27
CA LEU A 6 -10.05 -28.00 29.74
C LEU A 6 -10.75 -27.22 28.63
N ALA A 7 -10.99 -25.93 28.85
CA ALA A 7 -11.45 -25.03 27.81
C ALA A 7 -10.26 -24.65 26.93
N ILE A 8 -10.22 -25.16 25.69
CA ILE A 8 -9.26 -24.74 24.68
C ILE A 8 -9.79 -23.44 24.08
N ALA A 9 -9.17 -22.32 24.45
CA ALA A 9 -9.43 -21.03 23.82
C ALA A 9 -8.61 -20.93 22.54
N SER A 10 -9.22 -21.25 21.39
CA SER A 10 -8.61 -21.03 20.08
C SER A 10 -8.52 -19.53 19.78
N LEU A 11 -7.33 -18.95 19.83
CA LEU A 11 -7.07 -17.62 19.28
C LEU A 11 -7.10 -17.69 17.75
N LEU A 12 -8.19 -17.24 17.13
CA LEU A 12 -8.18 -16.89 15.71
C LEU A 12 -7.41 -15.58 15.57
N ALA A 13 -6.20 -15.64 15.00
CA ALA A 13 -5.52 -14.44 14.51
C ALA A 13 -6.23 -13.99 13.23
N LEU A 14 -6.99 -12.90 13.30
CA LEU A 14 -7.48 -12.22 12.10
C LEU A 14 -6.27 -11.59 11.41
N ALA A 15 -5.87 -12.14 10.27
CA ALA A 15 -4.97 -11.45 9.36
C ALA A 15 -5.71 -10.21 8.83
N LEU A 16 -5.23 -9.02 9.18
CA LEU A 16 -5.70 -7.79 8.57
C LEU A 16 -5.18 -7.75 7.13
N PRO A 17 -6.00 -7.38 6.14
CA PRO A 17 -5.51 -7.16 4.79
C PRO A 17 -4.48 -6.03 4.84
N ALA A 18 -3.23 -6.36 4.55
CA ALA A 18 -2.22 -5.36 4.26
C ALA A 18 -2.56 -4.81 2.87
N SER A 19 -2.97 -3.54 2.79
CA SER A 19 -3.08 -2.90 1.48
C SER A 19 -1.69 -2.85 0.85
N ALA A 20 -1.58 -3.32 -0.39
CA ALA A 20 -0.36 -3.18 -1.17
C ALA A 20 -0.20 -1.69 -1.50
N HIS A 21 0.96 -1.13 -1.17
CA HIS A 21 1.37 0.20 -1.59
C HIS A 21 2.68 0.04 -2.35
N ASP A 22 3.06 1.04 -3.13
CA ASP A 22 4.35 1.01 -3.84
C ASP A 22 5.42 1.70 -3.00
N PHE A 23 5.05 2.77 -2.28
CA PHE A 23 5.95 3.47 -1.37
C PHE A 23 5.29 3.83 -0.05
N VAL A 24 6.08 3.74 1.02
CA VAL A 24 5.77 4.32 2.32
C VAL A 24 6.85 5.35 2.67
N CYS A 25 6.43 6.60 2.80
CA CYS A 25 7.30 7.73 3.12
C CYS A 25 7.02 8.25 4.53
N ARG A 26 8.07 8.42 5.33
CA ARG A 26 7.97 8.87 6.73
C ARG A 26 8.80 10.11 7.02
N ASN A 27 8.26 11.01 7.83
CA ASN A 27 8.98 12.16 8.40
C ASN A 27 8.46 12.41 9.82
N GLY A 28 9.27 12.04 10.82
CA GLY A 28 8.85 12.02 12.22
C GLY A 28 7.67 11.06 12.42
N SER A 29 6.55 11.58 12.91
CA SER A 29 5.29 10.82 13.08
C SER A 29 4.37 10.86 11.87
N ALA A 30 4.71 11.62 10.82
CA ALA A 30 3.88 11.71 9.62
C ALA A 30 4.20 10.57 8.66
N GLU A 31 3.15 10.00 8.07
CA GLU A 31 3.24 8.90 7.10
C GLU A 31 2.47 9.24 5.82
N ARG A 32 3.08 8.94 4.68
CA ARG A 32 2.53 9.14 3.35
C ARG A 32 2.63 7.84 2.58
N MET A 33 1.53 7.42 1.98
CA MET A 33 1.49 6.21 1.14
C MET A 33 1.26 6.62 -0.30
N ILE A 34 2.02 6.02 -1.20
CA ILE A 34 1.91 6.22 -2.65
C ILE A 34 1.61 4.86 -3.26
N SER A 35 0.56 4.79 -4.07
CA SER A 35 0.18 3.57 -4.78
C SER A 35 -0.33 3.89 -6.18
N VAL A 36 -0.03 3.04 -7.14
CA VAL A 36 -0.68 2.99 -8.45
C VAL A 36 -1.91 2.09 -8.32
N GLU A 37 -3.08 2.64 -8.61
CA GLU A 37 -4.34 1.90 -8.67
C GLU A 37 -4.75 1.74 -10.14
N HIS A 38 -5.20 0.54 -10.49
CA HIS A 38 -5.74 0.20 -11.82
C HIS A 38 -7.25 0.09 -11.73
N GLU A 39 -7.98 0.66 -12.69
CA GLU A 39 -9.45 0.57 -12.70
C GLU A 39 -9.94 -0.84 -13.05
N ILE A 40 -9.14 -1.60 -13.79
CA ILE A 40 -9.48 -2.96 -14.25
C ILE A 40 -8.43 -3.93 -13.72
N GLU A 41 -8.87 -4.92 -12.96
CA GLU A 41 -8.01 -5.96 -12.41
C GLU A 41 -7.27 -6.73 -13.52
N GLY A 42 -5.96 -6.91 -13.35
CA GLY A 42 -5.10 -7.58 -14.33
C GLY A 42 -4.76 -6.73 -15.57
N GLN A 43 -5.07 -5.44 -15.58
CA GLN A 43 -4.65 -4.51 -16.63
C GLN A 43 -3.83 -3.36 -16.05
N ASP A 44 -2.78 -2.96 -16.77
CA ASP A 44 -1.91 -1.83 -16.38
C ASP A 44 -2.57 -0.46 -16.65
N LEU A 45 -3.70 -0.44 -17.38
CA LEU A 45 -4.38 0.77 -17.78
C LEU A 45 -5.91 0.60 -17.77
N PRO A 46 -6.66 1.68 -17.54
CA PRO A 46 -6.20 3.00 -17.09
C PRO A 46 -5.63 2.93 -15.66
N CYS A 47 -4.67 3.81 -15.36
CA CYS A 47 -3.99 3.87 -14.08
C CYS A 47 -4.18 5.24 -13.41
N VAL A 48 -4.12 5.27 -12.08
CA VAL A 48 -4.11 6.50 -11.28
C VAL A 48 -3.08 6.38 -10.15
N VAL A 49 -2.36 7.46 -9.87
CA VAL A 49 -1.51 7.56 -8.68
C VAL A 49 -2.36 8.06 -7.54
N LYS A 50 -2.43 7.30 -6.44
CA LYS A 50 -3.04 7.69 -5.19
C LYS A 50 -1.95 8.13 -4.20
N TYR A 51 -2.20 9.26 -3.56
CA TYR A 51 -1.35 9.84 -2.53
C TYR A 51 -2.15 10.04 -1.24
N ASP A 52 -1.92 9.16 -0.28
CA ASP A 52 -2.63 9.11 0.99
C ASP A 52 -1.77 9.72 2.11
N LYS A 53 -2.29 10.77 2.74
CA LYS A 53 -1.67 11.44 3.88
C LYS A 53 -2.28 10.93 5.17
N LYS A 54 -1.75 9.82 5.68
CA LYS A 54 -2.28 9.17 6.89
C LYS A 54 -2.33 10.09 8.10
N ASP A 55 -1.43 11.06 8.18
CA ASP A 55 -1.36 12.05 9.25
C ASP A 55 -2.54 13.04 9.24
N THR A 56 -3.05 13.41 8.07
CA THR A 56 -4.17 14.36 7.94
C THR A 56 -5.49 13.71 7.53
N GLY A 57 -5.44 12.48 7.01
CA GLY A 57 -6.56 11.78 6.38
C GLY A 57 -6.84 12.23 4.94
N ASP A 58 -6.02 13.12 4.37
CA ASP A 58 -6.22 13.60 3.00
C ASP A 58 -5.80 12.55 1.97
N VAL A 59 -6.63 12.35 0.95
CA VAL A 59 -6.30 11.50 -0.20
C VAL A 59 -6.34 12.34 -1.47
N LEU A 60 -5.27 12.27 -2.27
CA LEU A 60 -5.12 13.00 -3.52
C LEU A 60 -4.83 12.05 -4.68
N PHE A 61 -5.26 12.43 -5.88
CA PHE A 61 -5.03 11.68 -7.12
C PHE A 61 -4.31 12.57 -8.15
N PRO A 62 -3.00 12.85 -7.95
CA PRO A 62 -2.30 13.88 -8.71
C PRO A 62 -2.08 13.56 -10.19
N TRP A 63 -2.11 12.28 -10.59
CA TRP A 63 -1.85 11.85 -11.96
C TRP A 63 -2.68 10.62 -12.32
N ASN A 64 -3.07 10.54 -13.59
CA ASN A 64 -3.70 9.38 -14.21
C ASN A 64 -3.26 9.24 -15.66
N ALA A 65 -3.37 8.04 -16.22
CA ALA A 65 -3.19 7.79 -17.65
C ALA A 65 -4.20 6.76 -18.16
N ALA A 66 -4.72 7.00 -19.36
CA ALA A 66 -5.69 6.10 -20.00
C ALA A 66 -5.04 5.09 -20.94
N ASN A 67 -3.91 5.44 -21.53
CA ASN A 67 -3.33 4.72 -22.68
C ASN A 67 -1.80 4.78 -22.73
N THR A 68 -1.14 5.21 -21.66
CA THR A 68 0.32 5.33 -21.60
C THR A 68 0.86 4.42 -20.51
N PRO A 69 1.25 3.17 -20.84
CA PRO A 69 1.78 2.23 -19.86
C PRO A 69 3.03 2.79 -19.17
N GLY A 70 3.22 2.47 -17.89
CA GLY A 70 4.37 2.92 -17.11
C GLY A 70 4.29 4.37 -16.61
N PHE A 71 3.30 5.17 -17.04
CA PHE A 71 3.20 6.58 -16.66
C PHE A 71 2.95 6.75 -15.16
N CYS A 72 2.05 5.96 -14.57
CA CYS A 72 1.71 6.12 -13.16
C CYS A 72 2.84 5.63 -12.25
N GLU A 73 3.56 4.59 -12.63
CA GLU A 73 4.73 4.05 -11.94
C GLU A 73 5.86 5.08 -11.92
N GLU A 74 6.17 5.70 -13.06
CA GLU A 74 7.15 6.79 -13.14
C GLU A 74 6.74 7.97 -12.24
N LYS A 75 5.45 8.29 -12.18
CA LYS A 75 4.94 9.38 -11.32
C LYS A 75 4.96 9.03 -9.83
N ALA A 76 4.72 7.77 -9.47
CA ALA A 76 4.86 7.30 -8.10
C ALA A 76 6.31 7.40 -7.62
N GLU A 77 7.27 6.93 -8.44
CA GLU A 77 8.70 7.06 -8.19
C GLU A 77 9.13 8.52 -8.07
N TYR A 78 8.71 9.35 -9.02
CA TYR A 78 8.98 10.79 -9.00
C TYR A 78 8.49 11.46 -7.71
N LEU A 79 7.30 11.09 -7.23
CA LEU A 79 6.74 11.64 -6.00
C LEU A 79 7.54 11.19 -4.76
N ALA A 80 7.89 9.90 -4.67
CA ALA A 80 8.73 9.37 -3.60
C ALA A 80 10.10 10.08 -3.56
N ASP A 81 10.76 10.20 -4.70
CA ASP A 81 12.03 10.93 -4.85
C ASP A 81 11.90 12.41 -4.44
N ARG A 82 10.78 13.04 -4.82
CA ARG A 82 10.54 14.44 -4.49
C ARG A 82 10.36 14.62 -2.99
N LEU A 83 9.59 13.75 -2.33
CA LEU A 83 9.45 13.73 -0.88
C LEU A 83 10.81 13.48 -0.21
N GLY A 84 11.63 12.57 -0.75
CA GLY A 84 13.01 12.34 -0.32
C GLY A 84 13.84 13.63 -0.30
N LYS A 85 13.79 14.38 -1.39
CA LYS A 85 14.46 15.71 -1.50
C LYS A 85 13.92 16.75 -0.51
N PHE A 86 12.74 16.53 0.07
CA PHE A 86 12.13 17.36 1.12
C PHE A 86 12.25 16.74 2.53
N GLY A 87 13.19 15.83 2.73
CA GLY A 87 13.52 15.30 4.06
C GLY A 87 12.63 14.16 4.53
N TRP A 88 11.88 13.52 3.64
CA TRP A 88 11.17 12.27 3.94
C TRP A 88 12.08 11.07 3.68
N THR A 89 11.90 10.00 4.44
CA THR A 89 12.51 8.70 4.13
C THR A 89 11.45 7.85 3.44
N CYS A 90 11.67 7.50 2.18
CA CYS A 90 10.74 6.71 1.38
C CYS A 90 11.31 5.32 1.12
N GLU A 91 10.52 4.30 1.43
CA GLU A 91 10.86 2.91 1.20
C GLU A 91 9.89 2.36 0.16
N ARG A 92 10.42 1.66 -0.85
CA ARG A 92 9.59 0.89 -1.76
C ARG A 92 9.10 -0.34 -1.01
N THR A 93 7.81 -0.57 -1.03
CA THR A 93 7.23 -1.79 -0.48
C THR A 93 7.15 -2.78 -1.61
N ASP A 94 8.13 -3.68 -1.67
CA ASP A 94 8.05 -4.81 -2.60
C ASP A 94 6.77 -5.59 -2.26
N ALA A 95 5.80 -5.58 -3.16
CA ALA A 95 4.66 -6.47 -3.07
C ALA A 95 5.21 -7.89 -3.25
N GLU A 96 5.55 -8.57 -2.15
CA GLU A 96 5.86 -9.99 -2.19
C GLU A 96 4.64 -10.70 -2.80
N PRO A 97 4.79 -11.45 -3.91
CA PRO A 97 3.66 -12.18 -4.48
C PRO A 97 3.19 -13.17 -3.43
N GLN A 98 1.97 -12.98 -2.94
CA GLN A 98 1.30 -13.96 -2.09
C GLN A 98 1.15 -15.23 -2.92
N ASN A 99 2.06 -16.18 -2.69
CA ASN A 99 2.10 -17.46 -3.36
C ASN A 99 0.90 -18.29 -2.85
N GLU A 100 -0.25 -18.12 -3.49
CA GLU A 100 -1.47 -18.87 -3.20
C GLU A 100 -1.26 -20.31 -3.71
N SER A 101 -0.93 -21.20 -2.77
CA SER A 101 -0.82 -22.64 -3.00
C SER A 101 -2.21 -23.18 -3.38
N TYR A 102 -2.32 -23.69 -4.61
CA TYR A 102 -3.40 -24.56 -5.07
C TYR A 102 -3.57 -25.81 -4.19
#